data_AF-A0A0H2S9G0-F1
#
_entry.id   AF-A0A0H2S9G0-F1
#
_cell.length_a   1.000
_cell.length_b   1.000
_cell.length_c   1.000
_cell.angle_alpha   90.00
_cell.angle_beta   90.00
_cell.angle_gamma   90.00
#
_symmetry.space_group_name_H-M   'P 1'
#
loop_
_entity.id
_entity.type
_entity.pdbx_description
1 polymer ?
#
loop_
_entity_poly.entity_id
_entity_poly.type
_entity_poly.pdbx_seq_one_letter_code
_entity_poly.pdbx_strand_id
1 'polypeptide(L)'
;MIFTLICAFAVLIGVVNAESHTLKFVNNCGKGVPTIVQGGQAVPIESEFTVQGPLQSSIGYLNTGCLLNGEGCVLLEMNLNNPTCPGCGPSVDLSLISPHTFNVPTAFQFYGGSTNAFGTAGSCDGLGAFCADASCSTAFHNPNDNQVQRACQLDDINLLVTFCGSGPSAFLPAVPNSLSNIANAPAANPPASVASTETHAPAPETTTKPATVSSKASTPATTSVAVAPPASDIVSPTSVASITTTSTPASSVPGGSSNSSNPPSRSGTKMCKNKRRRRSTSANSIDFTLKRKRIGAGAHARAQDRARSFAGLARL
;
A
#
# COMPACT_ATOMS: atom_id res chain seq x y z
N MET A 1 27.24 -47.95 40.37
CA MET A 1 26.99 -46.49 40.37
C MET A 1 26.74 -46.02 38.95
N ILE A 2 25.50 -46.12 38.44
CA ILE A 2 25.06 -45.44 37.21
C ILE A 2 23.60 -45.05 37.47
N PHE A 3 23.40 -43.82 37.96
CA PHE A 3 22.08 -43.20 38.05
C PHE A 3 21.93 -42.30 36.83
N THR A 4 21.24 -42.81 35.81
CA THR A 4 20.92 -42.09 34.57
C THR A 4 19.80 -41.11 34.86
N LEU A 5 20.17 -39.86 35.15
CA LEU A 5 19.24 -38.74 35.33
C LEU A 5 18.82 -38.25 33.93
N ILE A 6 17.70 -38.75 33.42
CA ILE A 6 17.04 -38.23 32.22
C ILE A 6 16.22 -37.02 32.64
N CYS A 7 16.80 -35.82 32.52
CA CYS A 7 16.05 -34.56 32.62
C CYS A 7 15.14 -34.40 31.41
N ALA A 8 13.84 -34.64 31.60
CA ALA A 8 12.81 -34.31 30.62
C ALA A 8 12.61 -32.79 30.56
N PHE A 9 13.32 -32.12 29.65
CA PHE A 9 12.98 -30.75 29.25
C PHE A 9 11.77 -30.79 28.31
N ALA A 10 10.58 -30.59 28.87
CA ALA A 10 9.40 -30.26 28.08
C ALA A 10 9.58 -28.82 27.55
N VAL A 11 10.10 -28.69 26.34
CA VAL A 11 10.16 -27.41 25.63
C VAL A 11 8.74 -27.05 25.21
N LEU A 12 8.12 -26.12 25.94
CA LEU A 12 6.88 -25.49 25.53
C LEU A 12 7.22 -24.58 24.34
N ILE A 13 7.06 -25.09 23.12
CA ILE A 13 7.18 -24.27 21.90
C ILE A 13 5.91 -23.42 21.85
N GLY A 14 5.98 -22.22 22.43
CA GLY A 14 4.96 -21.20 22.24
C GLY A 14 4.84 -20.89 20.75
N VAL A 15 3.66 -21.10 20.18
CA VAL A 15 3.39 -20.73 18.78
C VAL A 15 3.37 -19.21 18.71
N VAL A 16 4.49 -18.62 18.28
CA VAL A 16 4.50 -17.21 17.91
C VAL A 16 3.74 -17.14 16.59
N ASN A 17 2.55 -16.53 16.60
CA ASN A 17 1.89 -16.13 15.37
C ASN A 17 2.72 -15.01 14.75
N ALA A 18 3.64 -15.40 13.88
CA ALA A 18 4.38 -14.48 13.06
C ALA A 18 3.42 -13.95 11.99
N GLU A 19 3.35 -12.63 11.88
CA GLU A 19 2.63 -11.94 10.81
C GLU A 19 3.10 -12.46 9.45
N SER A 20 2.16 -12.75 8.55
CA SER A 20 2.51 -13.23 7.21
C SER A 20 1.55 -12.71 6.15
N HIS A 21 2.11 -12.29 5.02
CA HIS A 21 1.35 -11.81 3.88
C HIS A 21 1.82 -12.50 2.61
N THR A 22 0.88 -12.99 1.81
CA THR A 22 1.13 -13.55 0.47
C THR A 22 0.59 -12.60 -0.59
N LEU A 23 1.47 -12.21 -1.51
CA LEU A 23 1.16 -11.38 -2.64
C LEU A 23 1.15 -12.26 -3.88
N LYS A 24 0.02 -12.30 -4.59
CA LYS A 24 -0.13 -13.04 -5.83
C LYS A 24 -0.22 -12.07 -6.99
N PHE A 25 0.60 -12.27 -8.01
CA PHE A 25 0.62 -11.47 -9.23
C PHE A 25 0.13 -12.31 -10.40
N VAL A 26 -0.86 -11.79 -11.11
CA VAL A 26 -1.41 -12.38 -12.33
C VAL A 26 -1.12 -11.43 -13.48
N ASN A 27 -0.20 -11.84 -14.36
CA ASN A 27 0.14 -11.05 -15.55
C ASN A 27 -0.60 -11.59 -16.79
N ASN A 28 -1.75 -10.97 -17.11
CA ASN A 28 -2.50 -11.30 -18.33
C ASN A 28 -2.07 -10.45 -19.54
N CYS A 29 -1.02 -9.64 -19.43
CA CYS A 29 -0.59 -8.76 -20.51
C CYS A 29 0.19 -9.50 -21.61
N GLY A 30 0.67 -10.73 -21.32
CA GLY A 30 1.57 -11.48 -22.21
C GLY A 30 2.99 -10.88 -22.34
N LYS A 31 3.30 -9.87 -21.53
CA LYS A 31 4.60 -9.18 -21.50
C LYS A 31 4.86 -8.55 -20.15
N GLY A 32 6.10 -8.15 -19.91
CA GLY A 32 6.54 -7.53 -18.67
C GLY A 32 6.68 -8.51 -17.52
N VAL A 33 7.30 -8.05 -16.44
CA VAL A 33 7.56 -8.87 -15.24
C VAL A 33 6.97 -8.14 -14.04
N PRO A 34 6.07 -8.76 -13.25
CA PRO A 34 5.65 -8.20 -11.98
C PRO A 34 6.88 -7.93 -11.10
N THR A 35 6.98 -6.73 -10.56
CA THR A 35 8.10 -6.32 -9.71
C THR A 35 7.56 -5.73 -8.42
N ILE A 36 8.12 -6.15 -7.29
CA ILE A 36 7.98 -5.46 -6.00
C ILE A 36 9.27 -4.70 -5.73
N VAL A 37 9.18 -3.52 -5.10
CA VAL A 37 10.33 -2.87 -4.49
C VAL A 37 10.10 -2.78 -2.99
N GLN A 38 11.05 -3.34 -2.23
CA GLN A 38 11.06 -3.29 -0.78
C GLN A 38 12.48 -2.96 -0.32
N GLY A 39 12.63 -1.98 0.58
CA GLY A 39 13.96 -1.55 1.05
C GLY A 39 14.87 -1.04 -0.07
N GLY A 40 14.31 -0.48 -1.14
CA GLY A 40 15.06 0.02 -2.30
C GLY A 40 15.55 -1.07 -3.27
N GLN A 41 15.20 -2.33 -3.05
CA GLN A 41 15.58 -3.44 -3.93
C GLN A 41 14.38 -3.89 -4.76
N ALA A 42 14.55 -3.94 -6.08
CA ALA A 42 13.56 -4.52 -6.98
C ALA A 42 13.68 -6.04 -7.00
N VAL A 43 12.58 -6.71 -6.70
CA VAL A 43 12.43 -8.16 -6.70
C VAL A 43 11.41 -8.53 -7.79
N PRO A 44 11.87 -9.11 -8.91
CA PRO A 44 10.98 -9.69 -9.91
C PRO A 44 10.21 -10.87 -9.32
N ILE A 45 8.89 -10.92 -9.52
CA ILE A 45 8.00 -11.95 -9.01
C ILE A 45 7.40 -12.74 -10.16
N GLU A 46 7.50 -14.08 -10.11
CA GLU A 46 6.95 -14.94 -11.15
C GLU A 46 5.45 -15.18 -10.98
N SER A 47 4.98 -15.38 -9.74
CA SER A 47 3.56 -15.60 -9.46
C SER A 47 3.16 -15.25 -8.03
N GLU A 48 3.89 -15.74 -7.03
CA GLU A 48 3.57 -15.52 -5.61
C GLU A 48 4.82 -15.08 -4.83
N PHE A 49 4.61 -14.21 -3.85
CA PHE A 49 5.63 -13.67 -2.96
C PHE A 49 5.09 -13.65 -1.54
N THR A 50 5.68 -14.43 -0.64
CA THR A 50 5.30 -14.45 0.77
C THR A 50 6.36 -13.77 1.61
N VAL A 51 5.93 -12.82 2.45
CA VAL A 51 6.76 -12.16 3.44
C VAL A 51 6.38 -12.64 4.84
N GLN A 52 7.40 -12.87 5.66
CA GLN A 52 7.26 -13.14 7.10
C GLN A 52 7.51 -11.83 7.85
N GLY A 53 6.44 -11.21 8.31
CA GLY A 53 6.41 -9.90 8.95
C GLY A 53 5.73 -8.82 8.11
N PRO A 54 5.74 -7.57 8.61
CA PRO A 54 5.02 -6.47 7.97
C PRO A 54 5.72 -6.04 6.67
N LEU A 55 4.92 -5.80 5.64
CA LEU A 55 5.37 -5.24 4.36
C LEU A 55 5.14 -3.72 4.36
N GLN A 56 6.13 -2.96 4.83
CA GLN A 56 6.00 -1.51 4.99
C GLN A 56 6.50 -0.75 3.77
N SER A 57 5.73 0.26 3.34
CA SER A 57 6.11 1.21 2.28
C SER A 57 6.65 0.52 1.02
N SER A 58 6.04 -0.61 0.66
CA SER A 58 6.44 -1.35 -0.52
C SER A 58 5.64 -0.87 -1.73
N ILE A 59 6.22 -1.02 -2.90
CA ILE A 59 5.57 -0.69 -4.14
C ILE A 59 5.57 -1.89 -5.08
N GLY A 60 4.57 -1.98 -5.94
CA GLY A 60 4.46 -3.00 -6.98
C GLY A 60 4.11 -2.36 -8.32
N TYR A 61 4.61 -2.94 -9.41
CA TYR A 61 4.24 -2.53 -10.77
C TYR A 61 4.53 -3.67 -11.76
N LEU A 62 3.97 -3.60 -12.96
CA LEU A 62 4.37 -4.47 -14.05
C LEU A 62 5.51 -3.82 -14.83
N ASN A 63 6.72 -4.37 -14.71
CA ASN A 63 7.88 -3.83 -15.41
C ASN A 63 7.80 -4.12 -16.92
N THR A 64 7.39 -3.10 -17.68
CA THR A 64 7.41 -3.09 -19.15
C THR A 64 8.45 -2.11 -19.70
N GLY A 65 9.50 -1.81 -18.92
CA GLY A 65 10.42 -0.70 -19.14
C GLY A 65 10.25 0.45 -18.14
N CYS A 66 9.68 0.17 -16.96
CA CYS A 66 9.54 1.16 -15.89
C CYS A 66 10.91 1.39 -15.22
N LEU A 67 11.08 2.55 -14.57
CA LEU A 67 12.25 2.78 -13.71
C LEU A 67 12.09 2.06 -12.35
N LEU A 68 13.15 2.12 -11.53
CA LEU A 68 13.24 1.35 -10.29
C LEU A 68 12.04 1.57 -9.37
N ASN A 69 11.54 2.81 -9.23
CA ASN A 69 10.40 3.11 -8.36
C ASN A 69 9.06 3.09 -9.11
N GLY A 70 8.99 2.44 -10.27
CA GLY A 70 7.78 2.36 -11.08
C GLY A 70 7.46 3.65 -11.85
N GLU A 71 8.41 4.58 -11.99
CA GLU A 71 8.22 5.76 -12.82
C GLU A 71 7.95 5.34 -14.28
N GLY A 72 6.99 6.02 -14.93
CA GLY A 72 6.51 5.62 -16.26
C GLY A 72 5.43 4.54 -16.26
N CYS A 73 5.02 4.03 -15.10
CA CYS A 73 4.04 2.95 -14.96
C CYS A 73 3.03 3.24 -13.85
N VAL A 74 1.91 2.51 -13.86
CA VAL A 74 0.94 2.59 -12.76
C VAL A 74 1.56 1.96 -11.54
N LEU A 75 1.57 2.70 -10.43
CA LEU A 75 2.19 2.28 -9.19
C LEU A 75 1.13 1.68 -8.28
N LEU A 76 1.43 0.53 -7.68
CA LEU A 76 0.67 -0.03 -6.57
C LEU A 76 1.43 0.26 -5.27
N GLU A 77 0.92 1.15 -4.45
CA GLU A 77 1.51 1.45 -3.13
C GLU A 77 0.85 0.58 -2.07
N MET A 78 1.65 -0.06 -1.22
CA MET A 78 1.12 -0.98 -0.21
C MET A 78 1.84 -0.89 1.13
N ASN A 79 1.04 -1.03 2.19
CA ASN A 79 1.49 -1.27 3.54
C ASN A 79 0.67 -2.43 4.09
N LEU A 80 1.27 -3.61 4.22
CA LEU A 80 0.61 -4.78 4.79
C LEU A 80 1.16 -4.97 6.19
N ASN A 81 0.40 -4.49 7.18
CA ASN A 81 0.72 -4.74 8.56
C ASN A 81 -0.53 -5.13 9.36
N ASN A 82 -0.42 -6.06 10.29
CA ASN A 82 -1.51 -6.44 11.18
C ASN A 82 -1.95 -5.19 11.99
N PRO A 83 -3.26 -4.91 12.10
CA PRO A 83 -3.78 -3.74 12.79
C PRO A 83 -3.46 -3.77 14.28
N THR A 84 -2.72 -2.76 14.75
CA THR A 84 -2.44 -2.53 16.18
C THR A 84 -3.31 -1.43 16.79
N CYS A 85 -3.97 -0.63 15.95
CA CYS A 85 -4.97 0.36 16.31
C CYS A 85 -6.09 0.39 15.24
N PRO A 86 -7.30 0.85 15.60
CA PRO A 86 -8.33 1.12 14.61
C PRO A 86 -7.81 2.12 13.57
N GLY A 87 -7.82 1.72 12.30
CA GLY A 87 -7.29 2.54 11.20
C GLY A 87 -5.86 2.20 10.76
N CYS A 88 -5.15 1.36 11.50
CA CYS A 88 -3.72 1.13 11.35
C CYS A 88 -3.38 -0.21 10.69
N GLY A 89 -4.31 -0.75 9.91
CA GLY A 89 -4.20 -2.08 9.32
C GLY A 89 -3.65 -2.02 7.91
N PRO A 90 -3.75 -3.13 7.16
CA PRO A 90 -3.26 -3.21 5.80
C PRO A 90 -3.97 -2.19 4.89
N SER A 91 -3.21 -1.48 4.06
CA SER A 91 -3.71 -0.49 3.12
C SER A 91 -2.98 -0.59 1.79
N VAL A 92 -3.74 -0.48 0.70
CA VAL A 92 -3.22 -0.53 -0.67
C VAL A 92 -3.92 0.52 -1.52
N ASP A 93 -3.20 1.12 -2.45
CA ASP A 93 -3.74 2.04 -3.43
C ASP A 93 -3.00 1.99 -4.76
N LEU A 94 -3.66 2.53 -5.79
CA LEU A 94 -3.07 2.74 -7.11
C LEU A 94 -2.71 4.21 -7.25
N SER A 95 -1.58 4.53 -7.84
CA SER A 95 -1.09 5.90 -8.00
C SER A 95 -0.68 6.20 -9.45
N LEU A 96 -1.20 7.31 -9.94
CA LEU A 96 -0.90 7.95 -11.22
C LEU A 96 -0.39 9.40 -10.99
N ILE A 97 0.05 9.70 -9.76
CA ILE A 97 0.72 10.97 -9.46
C ILE A 97 2.07 10.95 -10.18
N SER A 98 2.34 11.98 -11.00
CA SER A 98 3.63 12.13 -11.69
C SER A 98 4.82 11.95 -10.72
N PRO A 99 5.84 11.14 -11.06
CA PRO A 99 6.19 10.62 -12.39
C PRO A 99 5.54 9.27 -12.79
N HIS A 100 4.54 8.79 -12.05
CA HIS A 100 3.78 7.58 -12.40
C HIS A 100 2.75 7.91 -13.49
N THR A 101 2.51 6.96 -14.39
CA THR A 101 1.55 7.14 -15.49
C THR A 101 0.96 5.80 -15.88
N PHE A 102 -0.22 5.81 -16.45
CA PHE A 102 -0.88 4.58 -16.86
C PHE A 102 -0.13 3.92 -18.02
N ASN A 103 0.28 2.67 -17.83
CA ASN A 103 0.90 1.83 -18.86
C ASN A 103 0.07 0.58 -19.18
N VAL A 104 -0.51 -0.07 -18.16
CA VAL A 104 -1.37 -1.26 -18.30
C VAL A 104 -2.55 -1.20 -17.33
N PRO A 105 -3.71 -1.79 -17.69
CA PRO A 105 -4.79 -1.98 -16.74
C PRO A 105 -4.30 -2.75 -15.52
N THR A 106 -4.58 -2.24 -14.32
CA THR A 106 -4.08 -2.82 -13.07
C THR A 106 -5.17 -2.86 -12.04
N ALA A 107 -5.29 -4.00 -11.38
CA ALA A 107 -6.26 -4.27 -10.33
C ALA A 107 -5.57 -4.87 -9.12
N PHE A 108 -6.10 -4.62 -7.93
CA PHE A 108 -5.73 -5.38 -6.73
C PHE A 108 -6.95 -5.67 -5.89
N GLN A 109 -6.95 -6.77 -5.15
CA GLN A 109 -7.94 -7.09 -4.13
C GLN A 109 -7.30 -7.78 -2.93
N PHE A 110 -7.81 -7.50 -1.74
CA PHE A 110 -7.50 -8.31 -0.58
C PHE A 110 -8.14 -9.69 -0.69
N TYR A 111 -7.50 -10.68 -0.09
CA TYR A 111 -8.08 -11.99 0.17
C TYR A 111 -7.53 -12.62 1.45
N GLY A 112 -8.27 -13.57 2.01
CA GLY A 112 -7.93 -14.21 3.28
C GLY A 112 -8.07 -13.25 4.45
N GLY A 113 -7.14 -13.34 5.38
CA GLY A 113 -7.24 -12.71 6.69
C GLY A 113 -8.01 -13.56 7.70
N SER A 114 -7.78 -13.31 8.98
CA SER A 114 -8.36 -14.09 10.07
C SER A 114 -9.18 -13.22 11.02
N THR A 115 -8.77 -13.15 12.28
CA THR A 115 -9.30 -12.26 13.31
C THR A 115 -8.30 -11.15 13.54
N ASN A 116 -8.74 -9.92 13.74
CA ASN A 116 -7.82 -8.88 14.19
C ASN A 116 -7.54 -8.94 15.70
N ALA A 117 -6.54 -8.17 16.14
CA ALA A 117 -6.22 -7.96 17.55
C ALA A 117 -7.40 -7.43 18.42
N PHE A 118 -8.48 -6.94 17.81
CA PHE A 118 -9.70 -6.49 18.51
C PHE A 118 -10.74 -7.61 18.66
N GLY A 119 -10.43 -8.83 18.24
CA GLY A 119 -11.34 -9.98 18.30
C GLY A 119 -12.45 -9.94 17.25
N THR A 120 -12.38 -9.04 16.27
CA THR A 120 -13.37 -8.97 15.19
C THR A 120 -12.97 -9.97 14.10
N ALA A 121 -13.73 -11.05 14.00
CA ALA A 121 -13.69 -11.92 12.84
C ALA A 121 -14.35 -11.23 11.64
N GLY A 122 -13.78 -11.39 10.46
CA GLY A 122 -14.33 -10.82 9.23
C GLY A 122 -13.55 -11.29 8.01
N SER A 123 -13.88 -10.72 6.86
CA SER A 123 -13.12 -10.89 5.64
C SER A 123 -13.10 -9.57 4.87
N CYS A 124 -11.98 -9.30 4.21
CA CYS A 124 -11.85 -8.19 3.25
C CYS A 124 -11.81 -8.72 1.81
N ASP A 125 -12.21 -9.96 1.58
CA ASP A 125 -12.12 -10.62 0.28
C ASP A 125 -12.85 -9.80 -0.79
N GLY A 126 -12.13 -9.48 -1.87
CA GLY A 126 -12.66 -8.70 -2.99
C GLY A 126 -12.71 -7.18 -2.77
N LEU A 127 -12.34 -6.69 -1.57
CA LEU A 127 -12.11 -5.25 -1.37
C LEU A 127 -10.85 -4.86 -2.15
N GLY A 128 -11.00 -3.88 -3.05
CA GLY A 128 -9.93 -3.57 -3.99
C GLY A 128 -10.17 -2.32 -4.83
N ALA A 129 -9.33 -2.15 -5.84
CA ALA A 129 -9.44 -1.10 -6.84
C ALA A 129 -9.02 -1.60 -8.21
N PHE A 130 -9.50 -0.93 -9.26
CA PHE A 130 -9.18 -1.23 -10.65
C PHE A 130 -9.04 0.02 -11.48
N CYS A 131 -7.85 0.18 -12.04
CA CYS A 131 -7.55 1.22 -12.99
C CYS A 131 -7.52 0.63 -14.39
N ALA A 132 -8.57 0.88 -15.17
CA ALA A 132 -8.70 0.38 -16.55
C ALA A 132 -7.94 1.23 -17.57
N ASP A 133 -7.76 2.52 -17.26
CA ASP A 133 -7.21 3.54 -18.15
C ASP A 133 -6.61 4.70 -17.34
N ALA A 134 -5.94 5.63 -18.03
CA ALA A 134 -5.28 6.79 -17.43
C ALA A 134 -6.20 7.77 -16.69
N SER A 135 -7.52 7.68 -16.86
CA SER A 135 -8.52 8.54 -16.22
C SER A 135 -9.27 7.84 -15.08
N CYS A 136 -8.82 6.66 -14.66
CA CYS A 136 -9.48 5.87 -13.63
C CYS A 136 -9.66 6.65 -12.32
N SER A 137 -10.88 6.65 -11.79
CA SER A 137 -11.22 7.39 -10.56
C SER A 137 -10.81 6.68 -9.26
N THR A 138 -10.26 5.47 -9.37
CA THR A 138 -9.83 4.65 -8.22
C THR A 138 -8.32 4.69 -7.99
N ALA A 139 -7.59 5.58 -8.68
CA ALA A 139 -6.19 5.84 -8.43
C ALA A 139 -5.99 7.25 -7.87
N PHE A 140 -4.88 7.46 -7.17
CA PHE A 140 -4.41 8.78 -6.79
C PHE A 140 -3.95 9.52 -8.04
N HIS A 141 -4.53 10.69 -8.30
CA HIS A 141 -4.06 11.66 -9.29
C HIS A 141 -3.44 12.88 -8.62
N ASN A 142 -3.80 13.10 -7.35
CA ASN A 142 -3.29 14.15 -6.50
C ASN A 142 -2.96 13.57 -5.12
N PRO A 143 -1.97 14.13 -4.38
CA PRO A 143 -1.59 13.64 -3.05
C PRO A 143 -2.73 13.60 -2.01
N ASN A 144 -3.84 14.30 -2.26
CA ASN A 144 -4.97 14.38 -1.34
C ASN A 144 -6.12 13.41 -1.68
N ASP A 145 -5.96 12.52 -2.68
CA ASP A 145 -6.99 11.58 -3.12
C ASP A 145 -7.19 10.38 -2.17
N ASN A 146 -7.15 10.62 -0.86
CA ASN A 146 -7.20 9.58 0.18
C ASN A 146 -8.45 8.69 0.14
N GLN A 147 -9.51 9.11 -0.55
CA GLN A 147 -10.73 8.33 -0.76
C GLN A 147 -10.53 7.10 -1.68
N VAL A 148 -9.44 7.06 -2.46
CA VAL A 148 -9.18 5.94 -3.39
C VAL A 148 -8.37 4.82 -2.76
N GLN A 149 -7.78 5.06 -1.58
CA GLN A 149 -7.12 4.01 -0.80
C GLN A 149 -8.12 2.96 -0.32
N ARG A 150 -7.66 1.71 -0.28
CA ARG A 150 -8.41 0.58 0.24
C ARG A 150 -7.69 0.03 1.43
N ALA A 151 -8.42 -0.18 2.52
CA ALA A 151 -7.82 -0.66 3.75
C ALA A 151 -8.66 -1.75 4.40
N CYS A 152 -7.95 -2.69 4.99
CA CYS A 152 -8.50 -3.79 5.76
C CYS A 152 -8.09 -3.64 7.23
N GLN A 153 -8.87 -4.23 8.13
CA GLN A 153 -8.60 -4.23 9.58
C GLN A 153 -8.58 -5.66 10.09
N LEU A 154 -7.89 -6.56 9.36
CA LEU A 154 -7.71 -7.96 9.70
C LEU A 154 -6.22 -8.30 9.72
N ASP A 155 -5.87 -9.32 10.50
CA ASP A 155 -4.52 -9.87 10.56
C ASP A 155 -4.28 -10.81 9.37
N ASP A 156 -3.04 -10.88 8.90
CA ASP A 156 -2.51 -11.84 7.91
C ASP A 156 -3.31 -11.83 6.59
N ILE A 157 -3.65 -10.63 6.13
CA ILE A 157 -4.32 -10.46 4.84
C ILE A 157 -3.34 -10.72 3.71
N ASN A 158 -3.88 -11.19 2.59
CA ASN A 158 -3.12 -11.41 1.37
C ASN A 158 -3.60 -10.45 0.28
N LEU A 159 -2.79 -10.28 -0.77
CA LEU A 159 -3.06 -9.34 -1.85
C LEU A 159 -2.98 -10.05 -3.20
N LEU A 160 -4.05 -9.98 -3.99
CA LEU A 160 -4.06 -10.44 -5.38
C LEU A 160 -3.97 -9.22 -6.28
N VAL A 161 -2.92 -9.14 -7.08
CA VAL A 161 -2.65 -8.10 -8.07
C VAL A 161 -2.83 -8.70 -9.46
N THR A 162 -3.59 -8.04 -10.33
CA THR A 162 -3.85 -8.50 -11.70
C THR A 162 -3.53 -7.39 -12.69
N PHE A 163 -2.68 -7.70 -13.66
CA PHE A 163 -2.34 -6.82 -14.79
C PHE A 163 -3.04 -7.30 -16.06
N CYS A 164 -3.54 -6.35 -16.85
CA CYS A 164 -4.31 -6.57 -18.08
C CYS A 164 -5.49 -7.55 -17.94
N GLY A 165 -6.00 -7.76 -16.73
CA GLY A 165 -7.25 -8.48 -16.53
C GLY A 165 -8.45 -7.59 -16.85
N SER A 166 -9.55 -8.20 -17.27
CA SER A 166 -10.86 -7.60 -17.03
C SER A 166 -10.97 -7.45 -15.52
N GLY A 167 -11.01 -6.21 -15.00
CA GLY A 167 -11.16 -6.00 -13.56
C GLY A 167 -12.26 -6.93 -13.04
N PRO A 168 -12.05 -7.68 -11.94
CA PRO A 168 -13.01 -8.66 -11.47
C PRO A 168 -14.41 -8.05 -11.46
N SER A 169 -15.37 -8.79 -11.98
CA SER A 169 -16.78 -8.42 -12.05
C SER A 169 -17.40 -8.14 -10.66
N ALA A 170 -16.62 -8.36 -9.60
CA ALA A 170 -17.00 -8.34 -8.20
C ALA A 170 -16.01 -7.54 -7.34
N PHE A 171 -15.45 -6.43 -7.85
CA PHE A 171 -14.89 -5.46 -6.91
C PHE A 171 -15.99 -4.98 -6.00
N LEU A 172 -15.86 -5.27 -4.71
CA LEU A 172 -16.63 -4.54 -3.72
C LEU A 172 -16.08 -3.12 -3.75
N PRO A 173 -16.90 -2.12 -4.13
CA PRO A 173 -16.47 -0.73 -4.00
C PRO A 173 -16.03 -0.53 -2.56
N ALA A 174 -15.06 0.36 -2.32
CA ALA A 174 -14.76 0.77 -0.95
C ALA A 174 -16.08 1.04 -0.24
N VAL A 175 -16.34 0.25 0.79
CA VAL A 175 -17.56 0.42 1.57
C VAL A 175 -17.52 1.87 2.05
N PRO A 176 -18.57 2.67 1.85
CA PRO A 176 -18.67 3.96 2.52
C PRO A 176 -18.42 3.69 4.01
N ASN A 177 -17.37 4.29 4.59
CA ASN A 177 -16.84 4.04 5.94
C ASN A 177 -15.71 2.99 6.12
N SER A 178 -15.15 2.43 5.05
CA SER A 178 -13.85 1.71 5.10
C SER A 178 -12.74 2.75 5.33
N LEU A 179 -12.41 2.99 6.61
CA LEU A 179 -11.37 3.90 7.15
C LEU A 179 -11.38 5.39 6.73
N SER A 180 -11.86 5.79 5.56
CA SER A 180 -11.97 7.22 5.18
C SER A 180 -12.89 8.02 6.12
N ASN A 181 -13.75 7.36 6.91
CA ASN A 181 -14.62 7.98 7.91
C ASN A 181 -14.32 7.61 9.38
N ILE A 182 -13.27 6.85 9.70
CA ILE A 182 -12.89 6.64 11.13
C ILE A 182 -12.40 7.93 11.77
N ALA A 183 -12.07 8.97 10.99
CA ALA A 183 -11.86 10.33 11.49
C ALA A 183 -13.02 10.88 12.33
N ASN A 184 -14.24 10.30 12.23
CA ASN A 184 -15.40 10.69 13.03
C ASN A 184 -15.89 9.63 14.03
N ALA A 185 -15.21 8.48 14.18
CA ALA A 185 -15.49 7.62 15.30
C ALA A 185 -15.06 8.35 16.58
N PRO A 186 -15.96 8.62 17.55
CA PRO A 186 -15.55 9.21 18.81
C PRO A 186 -14.47 8.30 19.41
N ALA A 187 -13.30 8.87 19.70
CA ALA A 187 -12.21 8.16 20.36
C ALA A 187 -12.83 7.38 21.53
N ALA A 188 -12.80 6.05 21.44
CA ALA A 188 -13.23 5.22 22.55
C ALA A 188 -12.41 5.67 23.75
N ASN A 189 -13.10 6.03 24.85
CA ASN A 189 -12.43 6.41 26.08
C ASN A 189 -11.38 5.32 26.40
N PRO A 190 -10.11 5.69 26.65
CA PRO A 190 -9.12 4.70 27.02
C PRO A 190 -9.65 3.92 28.24
N PRO A 191 -9.49 2.58 28.27
CA PRO A 191 -9.84 1.81 29.46
C PRO A 191 -9.14 2.44 30.65
N ALA A 192 -9.91 2.76 31.69
CA ALA A 192 -9.42 3.40 32.90
C ALA A 192 -8.16 2.68 33.37
N SER A 193 -7.04 3.41 33.47
CA SER A 193 -5.80 2.84 33.96
C SER A 193 -6.06 2.30 35.36
N VAL A 194 -5.97 0.99 35.51
CA VAL A 194 -5.94 0.36 36.83
C VAL A 194 -4.62 0.83 37.46
N ALA A 195 -4.73 1.73 38.43
CA ALA A 195 -3.61 2.24 39.20
C ALA A 195 -2.92 1.04 39.88
N SER A 196 -1.75 0.67 39.35
CA SER A 196 -0.89 -0.34 39.96
C SER A 196 -0.10 0.37 41.06
N THR A 197 -0.35 0.00 42.30
CA THR A 197 0.39 0.46 43.48
C THR A 197 1.78 -0.16 43.46
N GLU A 198 2.76 0.53 42.87
CA GLU A 198 4.17 0.16 42.99
C GLU A 198 4.67 0.48 44.40
N THR A 199 5.07 -0.56 45.13
CA THR A 199 5.79 -0.44 46.40
C THR A 199 7.28 -0.35 46.08
N HIS A 200 7.89 0.79 46.40
CA HIS A 200 9.33 1.04 46.31
C HIS A 200 10.13 0.04 47.17
N ALA A 201 11.11 -0.62 46.55
CA ALA A 201 12.22 -1.27 47.23
C ALA A 201 13.52 -0.47 46.95
N PRO A 202 14.40 -0.26 47.95
CA PRO A 202 15.58 0.57 47.80
C PRO A 202 16.72 -0.12 47.02
N ALA A 203 17.43 0.69 46.24
CA ALA A 203 18.61 0.30 45.46
C ALA A 203 19.85 0.04 46.34
N PRO A 204 20.71 -0.93 45.99
CA PRO A 204 22.05 -1.00 46.54
C PRO A 204 23.03 -0.15 45.73
N GLU A 205 23.79 0.67 46.45
CA GLU A 205 24.98 1.37 45.99
C GLU A 205 26.08 0.36 45.62
N THR A 206 26.80 0.58 44.51
CA THR A 206 28.17 0.08 44.38
C THR A 206 29.02 0.97 43.46
N THR A 207 29.77 1.84 44.13
CA THR A 207 31.21 2.16 43.98
C THR A 207 31.91 2.00 42.63
N THR A 208 32.52 3.12 42.23
CA THR A 208 33.45 3.40 41.14
C THR A 208 34.88 2.84 41.36
N LYS A 209 35.53 2.35 40.28
CA LYS A 209 36.83 2.88 39.78
C LYS A 209 37.31 2.21 38.47
N PRO A 210 38.14 2.88 37.64
CA PRO A 210 38.55 2.44 36.32
C PRO A 210 39.93 1.76 36.29
N ALA A 211 40.13 0.84 35.36
CA ALA A 211 41.43 0.29 35.01
C ALA A 211 41.73 0.49 33.51
N THR A 212 42.82 1.19 33.27
CA THR A 212 43.50 1.48 32.01
C THR A 212 44.32 0.27 31.56
N VAL A 213 44.13 -0.25 30.34
CA VAL A 213 45.11 -1.08 29.59
C VAL A 213 44.84 -0.88 28.09
N SER A 214 45.60 -0.06 27.36
CA SER A 214 46.87 -0.35 26.66
C SER A 214 46.82 -1.46 25.60
N SER A 215 46.71 -1.01 24.34
CA SER A 215 47.24 -1.54 23.07
C SER A 215 47.68 -3.02 22.93
N LYS A 216 47.15 -3.69 21.90
CA LYS A 216 47.99 -4.45 20.96
C LYS A 216 47.32 -4.67 19.60
N ALA A 217 48.07 -4.27 18.56
CA ALA A 217 47.80 -4.53 17.16
C ALA A 217 47.99 -6.01 16.83
N SER A 218 47.16 -6.55 15.93
CA SER A 218 47.42 -7.78 15.16
C SER A 218 46.55 -7.77 13.91
N THR A 219 47.18 -7.44 12.78
CA THR A 219 46.71 -7.69 11.41
C THR A 219 46.68 -9.20 11.12
N PRO A 220 45.77 -9.65 10.25
CA PRO A 220 46.14 -10.66 9.26
C PRO A 220 45.91 -10.13 7.85
N ALA A 221 46.99 -10.18 7.06
CA ALA A 221 46.95 -10.06 5.61
C ALA A 221 46.07 -11.16 5.03
N THR A 222 45.17 -10.81 4.11
CA THR A 222 44.60 -11.80 3.19
C THR A 222 44.73 -11.29 1.76
N THR A 223 45.34 -12.15 0.97
CA THR A 223 45.92 -12.00 -0.35
C THR A 223 44.88 -11.68 -1.41
N SER A 224 45.09 -10.59 -2.15
CA SER A 224 44.37 -10.29 -3.39
C SER A 224 44.94 -11.16 -4.53
N VAL A 225 44.11 -12.05 -5.08
CA VAL A 225 44.41 -12.72 -6.35
C VAL A 225 43.82 -11.85 -7.46
N ALA A 226 44.70 -11.16 -8.17
CA ALA A 226 44.40 -10.50 -9.43
C ALA A 226 44.20 -11.56 -10.51
N VAL A 227 42.99 -11.63 -11.09
CA VAL A 227 42.73 -12.36 -12.32
C VAL A 227 42.70 -11.35 -13.46
N ALA A 228 43.62 -11.55 -14.40
CA ALA A 228 43.79 -10.73 -15.60
C ALA A 228 42.60 -10.91 -16.57
N PRO A 229 42.21 -9.84 -17.29
CA PRO A 229 41.24 -9.94 -18.39
C PRO A 229 41.93 -10.47 -19.67
N PRO A 230 41.32 -11.40 -20.42
CA PRO A 230 41.74 -11.66 -21.78
C PRO A 230 41.30 -10.53 -22.72
N ALA A 231 42.24 -10.14 -23.57
CA ALA A 231 42.10 -9.16 -24.64
C ALA A 231 41.44 -9.74 -25.90
N SER A 232 40.96 -8.80 -26.74
CA SER A 232 40.63 -8.94 -28.17
C SER A 232 39.23 -9.53 -28.43
N ASP A 233 38.36 -8.97 -29.29
CA ASP A 233 38.64 -8.43 -30.61
C ASP A 233 37.76 -7.24 -31.04
N ILE A 234 38.39 -6.46 -31.90
CA ILE A 234 37.91 -5.30 -32.65
C ILE A 234 37.00 -5.76 -33.79
N VAL A 235 35.76 -5.26 -33.86
CA VAL A 235 35.02 -5.10 -35.14
C VAL A 235 34.15 -3.85 -35.09
N SER A 236 34.59 -2.79 -35.77
CA SER A 236 33.69 -1.76 -36.33
C SER A 236 32.94 -2.36 -37.53
N PRO A 237 31.69 -1.94 -37.80
CA PRO A 237 31.52 -1.02 -38.92
C PRO A 237 30.40 0.04 -38.77
N THR A 238 30.71 1.20 -39.35
CA THR A 238 29.88 1.94 -40.32
C THR A 238 28.62 2.68 -39.85
N SER A 239 28.83 3.98 -39.68
CA SER A 239 27.88 5.07 -39.89
C SER A 239 27.20 5.03 -41.27
N VAL A 240 25.86 5.03 -41.31
CA VAL A 240 25.10 5.37 -42.53
C VAL A 240 23.91 6.28 -42.19
N ALA A 241 23.98 7.48 -42.76
CA ALA A 241 22.93 8.38 -43.24
C ALA A 241 21.76 8.78 -42.33
N SER A 242 21.85 10.04 -41.89
CA SER A 242 20.74 10.96 -41.72
C SER A 242 19.90 11.05 -43.00
N ILE A 243 18.58 10.89 -42.90
CA ILE A 243 17.63 11.32 -43.94
C ILE A 243 16.89 12.53 -43.40
N THR A 244 17.25 13.67 -43.97
CA THR A 244 16.57 14.95 -43.91
C THR A 244 15.47 14.95 -44.98
N THR A 245 14.21 15.15 -44.59
CA THR A 245 13.17 15.65 -45.51
C THR A 245 12.31 16.72 -44.84
N THR A 246 12.76 17.96 -45.00
CA THR A 246 11.97 19.12 -45.47
C THR A 246 10.98 18.71 -46.57
N SER A 247 9.80 19.28 -46.83
CA SER A 247 9.17 20.55 -46.45
C SER A 247 7.76 20.63 -47.09
N THR A 248 6.77 21.14 -46.32
CA THR A 248 5.71 22.12 -46.72
C THR A 248 4.66 21.74 -47.81
N PRO A 249 3.65 22.61 -48.12
CA PRO A 249 2.45 22.89 -47.34
C PRO A 249 1.15 22.87 -48.19
N ALA A 250 0.03 23.27 -47.55
CA ALA A 250 -1.10 24.02 -48.11
C ALA A 250 -2.46 23.32 -48.34
N SER A 251 -3.47 24.14 -48.05
CA SER A 251 -4.86 24.14 -48.55
C SER A 251 -5.87 23.24 -47.83
N SER A 252 -7.12 23.62 -47.59
CA SER A 252 -7.83 24.90 -47.44
C SER A 252 -9.28 24.53 -47.11
N VAL A 253 -9.87 25.26 -46.16
CA VAL A 253 -11.31 25.43 -45.81
C VAL A 253 -12.25 25.39 -47.03
N PRO A 254 -13.46 24.78 -46.98
CA PRO A 254 -14.71 25.41 -46.45
C PRO A 254 -15.54 24.45 -45.57
N GLY A 255 -16.29 24.90 -44.56
CA GLY A 255 -17.37 25.88 -44.64
C GLY A 255 -18.69 25.13 -44.92
N GLY A 256 -19.49 24.86 -43.89
CA GLY A 256 -20.78 24.16 -44.02
C GLY A 256 -21.70 24.46 -42.85
N SER A 257 -22.66 25.34 -43.12
CA SER A 257 -23.60 25.98 -42.21
C SER A 257 -24.71 25.06 -41.67
N SER A 258 -25.19 25.42 -40.48
CA SER A 258 -26.59 25.44 -39.99
C SER A 258 -27.70 24.66 -40.73
N ASN A 259 -28.44 23.84 -39.98
CA ASN A 259 -29.92 23.87 -39.86
C ASN A 259 -30.34 22.84 -38.80
N SER A 260 -30.91 23.23 -37.65
CA SER A 260 -32.32 23.62 -37.45
C SER A 260 -33.32 22.55 -37.90
N SER A 261 -33.84 21.76 -36.95
CA SER A 261 -35.26 21.39 -36.85
C SER A 261 -35.52 20.39 -35.70
N ASN A 262 -35.92 20.94 -34.55
CA ASN A 262 -37.02 20.41 -33.74
C ASN A 262 -38.35 20.65 -34.51
N PRO A 263 -39.55 20.12 -34.15
CA PRO A 263 -40.01 19.18 -33.09
C PRO A 263 -41.07 18.17 -33.68
N PRO A 264 -42.17 17.70 -33.04
CA PRO A 264 -42.59 17.58 -31.62
C PRO A 264 -43.21 16.21 -31.19
N SER A 265 -43.40 16.07 -29.86
CA SER A 265 -44.59 15.53 -29.16
C SER A 265 -45.09 14.08 -29.36
N ARG A 266 -45.11 13.30 -28.26
CA ARG A 266 -46.31 12.71 -27.61
C ARG A 266 -45.89 11.83 -26.43
N SER A 267 -46.28 12.14 -25.21
CA SER A 267 -47.56 11.79 -24.54
C SER A 267 -47.55 10.38 -23.94
N GLY A 268 -47.75 10.30 -22.61
CA GLY A 268 -48.34 9.13 -21.97
C GLY A 268 -47.72 8.67 -20.65
N THR A 269 -48.21 9.23 -19.54
CA THR A 269 -48.67 8.54 -18.30
C THR A 269 -47.82 7.37 -17.74
N LYS A 270 -47.47 7.30 -16.45
CA LYS A 270 -48.40 7.19 -15.32
C LYS A 270 -47.71 7.52 -13.99
N MET A 271 -48.48 8.24 -13.19
CA MET A 271 -48.23 8.67 -11.83
C MET A 271 -48.60 7.54 -10.85
N CYS A 272 -47.63 6.97 -10.14
CA CYS A 272 -47.90 6.13 -8.96
C CYS A 272 -47.75 6.98 -7.70
N LYS A 273 -48.88 7.53 -7.24
CA LYS A 273 -49.04 8.07 -5.89
C LYS A 273 -49.05 6.90 -4.91
N ASN A 274 -47.97 6.69 -4.16
CA ASN A 274 -48.03 5.88 -2.96
C ASN A 274 -48.18 6.77 -1.73
N LYS A 275 -49.35 6.61 -1.11
CA LYS A 275 -49.90 7.32 0.05
C LYS A 275 -49.76 6.39 1.25
N ARG A 276 -49.54 6.97 2.43
CA ARG A 276 -49.48 6.37 3.79
C ARG A 276 -48.15 5.70 4.15
N ARG A 277 -47.59 5.88 5.35
CA ARG A 277 -48.25 6.08 6.65
C ARG A 277 -47.29 6.80 7.61
N ARG A 278 -47.74 7.91 8.20
CA ARG A 278 -47.14 8.51 9.40
C ARG A 278 -47.31 7.54 10.57
N ARG A 279 -46.23 7.22 11.29
CA ARG A 279 -46.29 6.89 12.71
C ARG A 279 -45.31 7.81 13.44
N SER A 280 -45.92 8.67 14.26
CA SER A 280 -45.32 9.50 15.28
C SER A 280 -45.19 8.66 16.55
N THR A 281 -43.99 8.62 17.12
CA THR A 281 -43.69 8.34 18.55
C THR A 281 -42.40 9.14 18.82
N SER A 282 -42.51 10.31 19.45
CA SER A 282 -42.34 10.54 20.90
C SER A 282 -40.91 10.20 21.35
N ALA A 283 -40.02 11.19 21.36
CA ALA A 283 -39.64 12.00 22.52
C ALA A 283 -38.61 11.30 23.42
N ASN A 284 -37.35 11.76 23.31
CA ASN A 284 -36.45 11.97 24.43
C ASN A 284 -35.20 12.72 23.92
N SER A 285 -35.26 14.04 24.02
CA SER A 285 -34.11 14.93 23.83
C SER A 285 -33.50 15.18 25.21
N ILE A 286 -32.42 14.48 25.54
CA ILE A 286 -31.54 14.87 26.65
C ILE A 286 -30.42 15.70 26.04
N ASP A 287 -30.52 17.00 26.25
CA ASP A 287 -29.52 17.99 25.89
C ASP A 287 -28.34 17.86 26.88
N PHE A 288 -27.19 17.40 26.38
CA PHE A 288 -25.93 17.38 27.13
C PHE A 288 -24.94 18.30 26.41
N THR A 289 -25.02 19.58 26.76
CA THR A 289 -24.06 20.60 26.35
C THR A 289 -22.71 20.32 27.03
N LEU A 290 -21.81 19.60 26.35
CA LEU A 290 -20.42 19.39 26.77
C LEU A 290 -19.46 20.13 25.84
N LYS A 291 -18.80 21.16 26.41
CA LYS A 291 -17.72 21.95 25.79
C LYS A 291 -16.64 21.05 25.19
N ARG A 292 -16.57 20.96 23.86
CA ARG A 292 -15.43 20.36 23.14
C ARG A 292 -14.22 21.30 23.21
N LYS A 293 -13.23 20.91 24.00
CA LYS A 293 -11.86 21.43 23.95
C LYS A 293 -11.20 20.92 22.66
N ARG A 294 -10.81 21.82 21.75
CA ARG A 294 -10.03 21.50 20.54
C ARG A 294 -8.69 20.89 20.98
N ILE A 295 -8.47 19.62 20.65
CA ILE A 295 -7.14 19.00 20.64
C ILE A 295 -6.84 18.67 19.19
N GLY A 296 -5.67 19.10 18.73
CA GLY A 296 -5.31 19.26 17.32
C GLY A 296 -5.20 17.96 16.51
N ALA A 297 -5.50 18.10 15.22
CA ALA A 297 -5.36 17.11 14.17
C ALA A 297 -3.89 16.84 13.81
N GLY A 298 -3.15 16.17 14.69
CA GLY A 298 -1.69 16.00 14.56
C GLY A 298 -1.15 14.59 14.28
N ALA A 299 -2.00 13.56 14.15
CA ALA A 299 -1.53 12.17 14.15
C ALA A 299 -1.54 11.45 12.78
N HIS A 300 -2.33 11.88 11.79
CA HIS A 300 -2.48 11.13 10.54
C HIS A 300 -1.48 11.50 9.43
N ALA A 301 -0.74 12.60 9.58
CA ALA A 301 0.21 13.09 8.57
C ALA A 301 1.58 12.34 8.59
N ARG A 302 1.87 11.53 9.62
CA ARG A 302 3.21 10.92 9.76
C ARG A 302 3.45 9.66 8.93
N ALA A 303 2.41 9.04 8.38
CA ALA A 303 2.58 7.90 7.48
C ALA A 303 2.96 8.34 6.05
N GLN A 304 2.56 9.54 5.62
CA GLN A 304 2.78 10.02 4.25
C GLN A 304 4.11 10.79 4.07
N ASP A 305 4.68 11.37 5.13
CA ASP A 305 5.97 12.06 5.04
C ASP A 305 7.16 11.10 4.81
N ARG A 306 6.99 9.79 5.05
CA ARG A 306 8.07 8.80 4.79
C ARG A 306 8.23 8.43 3.32
N ALA A 307 7.18 8.49 2.50
CA ALA A 307 7.30 8.28 1.05
C ALA A 307 8.10 9.42 0.37
N ARG A 308 8.04 10.63 0.92
CA ARG A 308 8.82 11.79 0.41
C ARG A 308 10.29 11.76 0.77
N SER A 309 10.69 11.00 1.81
CA SER A 309 12.09 10.94 2.23
C SER A 309 12.97 10.04 1.35
N PHE A 310 12.40 9.16 0.52
CA PHE A 310 13.18 8.29 -0.37
C PHE A 310 13.56 8.97 -1.71
N ALA A 311 12.83 10.00 -2.15
CA ALA A 311 13.21 10.78 -3.33
C ALA A 311 14.39 11.75 -3.09
N GLY A 312 14.80 11.95 -1.83
CA GLY A 312 15.87 12.88 -1.46
C GLY A 312 17.28 12.28 -1.36
N LEU A 313 17.42 10.94 -1.42
CA LEU A 313 18.71 10.26 -1.14
C LEU A 313 19.38 9.60 -2.36
N ALA A 314 18.85 9.79 -3.57
CA ALA A 314 19.45 9.28 -4.81
C ALA A 314 20.10 10.38 -5.67
N ARG A 315 20.78 11.34 -5.02
CA ARG A 315 21.74 12.26 -5.66
C ARG A 315 23.12 12.07 -5.04
N LEU A 316 23.72 10.90 -5.28
CA LEU A 316 25.17 10.65 -5.26
C LEU A 316 25.49 9.60 -6.30
#